data_AF-A0AAW5L8J3-F1
#
_entry.id   AF-A0AAW5L8J3-F1
#
_cell.length_a   1.000
_cell.length_b   1.000
_cell.length_c   1.000
_cell.angle_alpha   90.00
_cell.angle_beta   90.00
_cell.angle_gamma   90.00
#
_symmetry.space_group_name_H-M   'P 1'
#
loop_
_entity.id
_entity.type
_entity.pdbx_description
1 polymer ?
#
loop_
_entity_poly.entity_id
_entity_poly.type
_entity_poly.pdbx_seq_one_letter_code
_entity_poly.pdbx_strand_id
1 'polypeptide(L)'
;MLAKIEKALQNYQSYIKRKNQINDLEEQTKKSFHSASLFLTHITYGNVKTYIYPTIQKILILETHKEIIFTIPKGMNPKNLTEKEYVFKQYLGDSIELEIGSITCVIRIFPKRMKSVNYSFNELLVRNVTAKIKSTDSDK
;
A
#
# COMPACT_ATOMS: atom_id res chain seq x y z
N MET A 1 -36.01 5.27 10.29
CA MET A 1 -35.78 5.64 8.87
C MET A 1 -34.41 6.31 8.69
N LEU A 2 -34.06 7.29 9.53
CA LEU A 2 -32.79 8.03 9.48
C LEU A 2 -31.53 7.14 9.58
N ALA A 3 -31.47 6.19 10.51
CA ALA A 3 -30.31 5.29 10.67
C ALA A 3 -29.97 4.46 9.40
N LYS A 4 -30.97 4.12 8.56
CA LYS A 4 -30.73 3.43 7.28
C LYS A 4 -30.07 4.36 6.27
N ILE A 5 -30.46 5.64 6.25
CA ILE A 5 -29.91 6.67 5.36
C ILE A 5 -28.46 6.97 5.77
N GLU A 6 -28.19 7.13 7.06
CA GLU A 6 -26.83 7.34 7.58
C GLU A 6 -25.90 6.18 7.21
N LYS A 7 -26.35 4.94 7.42
CA LYS A 7 -25.58 3.74 7.03
C LYS A 7 -25.30 3.70 5.53
N ALA A 8 -26.26 4.07 4.69
CA ALA A 8 -26.08 4.13 3.25
C ALA A 8 -25.04 5.19 2.84
N LEU A 9 -25.07 6.37 3.47
CA LEU A 9 -24.08 7.43 3.25
C LEU A 9 -22.67 7.00 3.66
N GLN A 10 -22.52 6.36 4.83
CA GLN A 10 -21.24 5.83 5.30
C GLN A 10 -20.66 4.77 4.34
N ASN A 11 -21.51 3.87 3.85
CA ASN A 11 -21.12 2.87 2.86
C ASN A 11 -20.64 3.53 1.55
N TYR A 12 -21.34 4.56 1.09
CA TYR A 12 -20.97 5.29 -0.13
C TYR A 12 -19.63 6.03 0.01
N GLN A 13 -19.42 6.73 1.13
CA GLN A 13 -18.14 7.38 1.42
C GLN A 13 -16.99 6.37 1.48
N SER A 14 -17.22 5.21 2.10
CA SER A 14 -16.25 4.11 2.16
C SER A 14 -15.92 3.57 0.77
N TYR A 15 -16.91 3.45 -0.11
CA TYR A 15 -16.72 3.06 -1.51
C TYR A 15 -15.86 4.05 -2.29
N ILE A 16 -16.15 5.36 -2.21
CA ILE A 16 -15.34 6.40 -2.89
C ILE A 16 -13.90 6.34 -2.39
N LYS A 17 -13.72 6.26 -1.07
CA LYS A 17 -12.38 6.17 -0.46
C LYS A 17 -11.61 4.96 -0.99
N ARG A 18 -12.23 3.78 -1.03
CA ARG A 18 -11.61 2.56 -1.55
C ARG A 18 -11.25 2.71 -3.03
N LYS A 19 -12.12 3.29 -3.85
CA LYS A 19 -11.88 3.52 -5.28
C LYS A 19 -10.70 4.46 -5.50
N ASN A 20 -10.63 5.57 -4.77
CA ASN A 20 -9.51 6.51 -4.87
C ASN A 20 -8.18 5.87 -4.47
N GLN A 21 -8.18 5.03 -3.43
CA GLN A 21 -7.00 4.26 -3.04
C GLN A 21 -6.55 3.28 -4.12
N ILE A 22 -7.48 2.59 -4.79
CA ILE A 22 -7.15 1.69 -5.91
C ILE A 22 -6.52 2.47 -7.06
N ASN A 23 -7.10 3.60 -7.44
CA ASN A 23 -6.60 4.43 -8.53
C ASN A 23 -5.17 4.95 -8.24
N ASP A 24 -4.93 5.42 -7.02
CA ASP A 24 -3.60 5.89 -6.58
C ASP A 24 -2.56 4.77 -6.62
N LEU A 25 -2.90 3.58 -6.12
CA LEU A 25 -2.03 2.40 -6.20
C LEU A 25 -1.75 2.00 -7.65
N GLU A 26 -2.76 2.05 -8.51
CA GLU A 26 -2.62 1.73 -9.93
C GLU A 26 -1.67 2.70 -10.62
N GLU A 27 -1.81 4.00 -10.36
CA GLU A 27 -0.95 5.04 -10.93
C GLU A 27 0.51 4.90 -10.44
N GLN A 28 0.72 4.72 -9.13
CA GLN A 28 2.04 4.51 -8.55
C GLN A 28 2.71 3.25 -9.11
N THR A 29 1.94 2.18 -9.32
CA THR A 29 2.44 0.94 -9.92
C THR A 29 2.84 1.14 -11.39
N LYS A 30 2.03 1.85 -12.18
CA LYS A 30 2.39 2.16 -13.57
C LYS A 30 3.67 3.00 -13.65
N LYS A 31 3.82 3.98 -12.75
CA LYS A 31 5.04 4.79 -12.64
C LYS A 31 6.25 3.94 -12.26
N SER A 32 6.11 3.02 -11.31
CA SER A 32 7.20 2.14 -10.91
C SER A 32 7.65 1.20 -12.03
N PHE A 33 6.74 0.69 -12.87
CA PHE A 33 7.11 -0.08 -14.06
C PHE A 33 7.99 0.72 -15.02
N HIS A 34 7.63 1.97 -15.28
CA HIS A 34 8.43 2.84 -16.15
C HIS A 34 9.80 3.14 -15.54
N SER A 35 9.86 3.55 -14.28
CA SER A 35 11.11 3.87 -13.57
C SER A 35 12.02 2.66 -13.41
N ALA A 36 11.45 1.46 -13.28
CA ALA A 36 12.20 0.21 -13.26
C ALA A 36 12.65 -0.23 -14.66
N SER A 37 12.25 0.46 -15.73
CA SER A 37 12.48 0.02 -17.11
C SER A 37 11.91 -1.38 -17.39
N LEU A 38 10.76 -1.67 -16.79
CA LEU A 38 10.03 -2.92 -16.98
C LEU A 38 9.11 -2.76 -18.17
N PHE A 39 9.69 -2.84 -19.36
CA PHE A 39 8.96 -2.82 -20.62
C PHE A 39 9.78 -3.49 -21.72
N LEU A 40 9.10 -4.00 -22.73
CA LEU A 40 9.73 -4.42 -23.99
C LEU A 40 9.64 -3.27 -24.99
N THR A 41 10.71 -3.04 -25.74
CA THR A 41 10.72 -2.08 -26.84
C THR A 41 10.55 -2.79 -28.16
N HIS A 42 9.57 -2.38 -28.96
CA HIS A 42 9.41 -2.81 -30.34
C HIS A 42 9.66 -1.61 -31.26
N ILE A 43 10.49 -1.79 -32.29
CA ILE A 43 10.67 -0.77 -33.33
C ILE A 43 9.69 -1.08 -34.44
N THR A 44 8.75 -0.17 -34.66
CA THR A 44 7.77 -0.28 -35.73
C THR A 44 8.30 0.39 -37.00
N TYR A 45 7.74 0.03 -38.16
CA TYR A 45 8.10 0.63 -39.45
C TYR A 45 8.01 2.17 -39.35
N GLY A 46 9.11 2.88 -39.63
CA GLY A 46 9.21 4.35 -39.48
C GLY A 46 9.90 4.85 -38.21
N ASN A 47 10.73 4.04 -37.54
CA ASN A 47 11.54 4.42 -36.36
C ASN A 47 10.75 4.84 -35.10
N VAL A 48 9.45 4.53 -35.03
CA VAL A 48 8.66 4.77 -33.82
C VAL A 48 8.89 3.63 -32.82
N LYS A 49 9.42 3.96 -31.64
CA LYS A 49 9.58 3.01 -30.52
C LYS A 49 8.27 2.86 -29.77
N THR A 50 7.76 1.64 -29.69
CA THR A 50 6.59 1.30 -28.88
C THR A 50 7.04 0.55 -27.62
N TYR A 51 6.48 0.93 -26.48
CA TYR A 51 6.76 0.31 -25.19
C TYR A 51 5.61 -0.61 -24.77
N ILE A 52 5.93 -1.86 -24.43
CA ILE A 52 4.97 -2.85 -23.94
C ILE A 52 5.24 -3.05 -22.45
N TYR A 53 4.33 -2.55 -21.62
CA TYR A 53 4.43 -2.61 -20.16
C TYR A 53 3.73 -3.85 -19.58
N PRO A 54 4.09 -4.27 -18.35
CA PRO A 54 3.28 -5.17 -17.55
C PRO A 54 1.86 -4.64 -17.38
N THR A 55 0.90 -5.56 -17.34
CA THR A 55 -0.53 -5.24 -17.20
C THR A 55 -0.99 -5.55 -15.78
N ILE A 56 -1.57 -4.56 -15.10
CA ILE A 56 -2.21 -4.76 -13.79
C ILE A 56 -3.50 -5.52 -14.02
N GLN A 57 -3.60 -6.71 -13.44
CA GLN A 57 -4.79 -7.57 -13.53
C GLN A 57 -5.80 -7.20 -12.44
N LYS A 58 -5.31 -6.97 -11.21
CA LYS A 58 -6.18 -6.73 -10.07
C LYS A 58 -5.44 -6.00 -8.96
N ILE A 59 -6.18 -5.16 -8.24
CA ILE A 59 -5.75 -4.58 -6.96
C ILE A 59 -6.76 -4.99 -5.89
N LEU A 60 -6.28 -5.60 -4.83
CA LEU A 60 -7.06 -6.04 -3.68
C LEU A 60 -6.69 -5.20 -2.46
N ILE A 61 -7.70 -4.70 -1.76
CA ILE A 61 -7.52 -4.03 -0.46
C ILE A 61 -8.13 -4.97 0.57
N LEU A 62 -7.27 -5.73 1.24
CA LEU A 62 -7.64 -6.63 2.32
C LEU A 62 -7.49 -5.89 3.65
N GLU A 63 -8.00 -6.50 4.73
CA GLU A 63 -7.88 -5.92 6.07
C GLU A 63 -6.43 -5.90 6.57
N THR A 64 -5.65 -6.91 6.19
CA THR A 64 -4.27 -7.09 6.66
C THR A 64 -3.23 -6.40 5.78
N HIS A 65 -3.46 -6.33 4.47
CA HIS A 65 -2.51 -5.78 3.50
C HIS A 65 -3.22 -5.44 2.18
N LYS A 66 -2.50 -4.83 1.25
CA LYS A 66 -2.96 -4.60 -0.13
C LYS A 66 -2.20 -5.52 -1.07
N GLU A 67 -2.85 -6.03 -2.10
CA GLU A 67 -2.19 -6.84 -3.13
C GLU A 67 -2.36 -6.21 -4.50
N ILE A 68 -1.28 -6.14 -5.27
CA ILE A 68 -1.28 -5.73 -6.66
C ILE A 68 -0.83 -6.93 -7.48
N ILE A 69 -1.73 -7.46 -8.30
CA ILE A 69 -1.50 -8.60 -9.17
C ILE A 69 -1.33 -8.08 -10.58
N PHE A 70 -0.20 -8.40 -11.21
CA PHE A 70 0.10 -7.98 -12.58
C PHE A 70 0.80 -9.08 -13.36
N THR A 71 0.73 -8.99 -14.68
CA THR A 71 1.35 -9.93 -15.60
C THR A 71 2.45 -9.27 -16.40
N ILE A 72 3.59 -9.94 -16.50
CA ILE A 72 4.71 -9.49 -17.31
C ILE A 72 4.52 -9.88 -18.80
N PRO A 73 4.99 -9.06 -19.76
CA PRO A 73 4.95 -9.42 -21.17
C PRO A 73 5.79 -10.68 -21.46
N LYS A 74 5.34 -11.50 -22.42
CA LYS A 74 6.11 -12.66 -22.88
C LYS A 74 7.46 -12.20 -23.45
N GLY A 75 8.55 -12.85 -23.04
CA GLY A 75 9.92 -12.49 -23.43
C GLY A 75 10.64 -11.55 -22.45
N MET A 76 9.96 -11.03 -21.43
CA MET A 76 10.61 -10.32 -20.33
C MET A 76 11.19 -11.33 -19.31
N ASN A 77 12.43 -11.14 -18.90
CA ASN A 77 13.07 -12.01 -17.90
C ASN A 77 12.55 -11.67 -16.48
N PRO A 78 11.93 -12.61 -15.75
CA PRO A 78 11.43 -12.37 -14.39
C PRO A 78 12.53 -11.96 -13.39
N LYS A 79 13.79 -12.34 -13.61
CA LYS A 79 14.91 -11.97 -12.72
C LYS A 79 15.13 -10.45 -12.64
N ASN A 80 14.83 -9.73 -13.72
CA ASN A 80 14.93 -8.27 -13.76
C ASN A 80 14.00 -7.61 -12.74
N LEU A 81 12.91 -8.29 -12.34
CA LEU A 81 11.95 -7.79 -11.36
C LEU A 81 12.54 -7.84 -9.95
N THR A 82 13.25 -8.92 -9.60
CA THR A 82 13.87 -9.10 -8.28
C THR A 82 14.94 -8.04 -8.03
N GLU A 83 15.80 -7.79 -9.01
CA GLU A 83 16.89 -6.81 -8.90
C GLU A 83 16.37 -5.37 -8.72
N LYS A 84 15.13 -5.12 -9.18
CA LYS A 84 14.51 -3.80 -9.19
C LYS A 84 13.42 -3.64 -8.14
N GLU A 85 13.35 -4.56 -7.16
CA GLU A 85 12.42 -4.48 -6.03
C GLU A 85 12.49 -3.11 -5.32
N TYR A 86 13.69 -2.52 -5.24
CA TYR A 86 13.91 -1.22 -4.63
C TYR A 86 13.10 -0.08 -5.28
N VAL A 87 12.82 -0.16 -6.60
CA VAL A 87 12.01 0.86 -7.29
C VAL A 87 10.57 0.79 -6.81
N PHE A 88 10.03 -0.42 -6.64
CA PHE A 88 8.69 -0.59 -6.08
C PHE A 88 8.60 -0.03 -4.66
N LYS A 89 9.65 -0.19 -3.84
CA LYS A 89 9.71 0.40 -2.49
C LYS A 89 9.62 1.93 -2.50
N GLN A 90 10.26 2.59 -3.46
CA GLN A 90 10.23 4.05 -3.58
C GLN A 90 8.83 4.60 -3.86
N TYR A 91 8.02 3.88 -4.65
CA TYR A 91 6.66 4.31 -5.00
C TYR A 91 5.62 3.83 -3.98
N LEU A 92 5.68 2.57 -3.57
CA LEU A 92 4.64 1.90 -2.78
C LEU A 92 4.95 1.85 -1.26
N GLY A 93 6.15 2.26 -0.87
CA GLY A 93 6.66 2.27 0.51
C GLY A 93 7.57 1.08 0.84
N ASP A 94 8.25 1.15 1.99
CA ASP A 94 9.28 0.17 2.36
C ASP A 94 8.73 -1.21 2.74
N SER A 95 7.48 -1.27 3.21
CA SER A 95 6.85 -2.49 3.72
C SER A 95 6.15 -3.26 2.61
N ILE A 96 6.93 -3.72 1.63
CA ILE A 96 6.43 -4.54 0.53
C ILE A 96 7.11 -5.91 0.47
N GLU A 97 6.40 -6.86 -0.10
CA GLU A 97 6.90 -8.18 -0.48
C GLU A 97 6.54 -8.42 -1.94
N LEU A 98 7.53 -8.85 -2.74
CA LEU A 98 7.37 -9.13 -4.16
C LEU A 98 7.46 -10.64 -4.39
N GLU A 99 6.34 -11.23 -4.79
CA GLU A 99 6.26 -12.63 -5.23
C GLU A 99 6.29 -12.69 -6.75
N ILE A 100 7.22 -13.49 -7.30
CA ILE A 100 7.47 -13.56 -8.74
C ILE A 100 7.17 -14.98 -9.22
N GLY A 101 6.13 -15.11 -10.04
CA GLY A 101 5.87 -16.31 -10.84
C GLY A 101 6.49 -16.22 -12.23
N SER A 102 6.16 -17.18 -13.10
CA SER A 102 6.68 -17.20 -14.48
C SER A 102 6.11 -16.07 -15.36
N ILE A 103 4.87 -15.64 -15.10
CA ILE A 103 4.17 -14.58 -15.85
C ILE A 103 3.43 -13.66 -14.87
N THR A 104 2.78 -14.24 -13.88
CA THR A 104 2.04 -13.49 -12.85
C THR A 104 2.97 -13.11 -11.71
N CYS A 105 2.88 -11.86 -11.27
CA CYS A 105 3.61 -11.33 -10.13
C CYS A 105 2.63 -10.69 -9.15
N VAL A 106 2.97 -10.70 -7.87
CA VAL A 106 2.16 -10.13 -6.79
C VAL A 106 3.02 -9.24 -5.92
N ILE A 107 2.60 -7.98 -5.74
CA ILE A 107 3.17 -7.10 -4.72
C ILE A 107 2.21 -7.04 -3.55
N ARG A 108 2.66 -7.46 -2.37
CA ARG A 108 1.95 -7.29 -1.11
C ARG A 108 2.48 -6.05 -0.41
N ILE A 109 1.60 -5.11 -0.06
CA ILE A 109 1.93 -3.90 0.67
C ILE A 109 1.32 -4.01 2.06
N PHE A 110 2.19 -4.13 3.06
CA PHE A 110 1.79 -4.21 4.44
C PHE A 110 1.60 -2.81 5.04
N PRO A 111 0.63 -2.62 5.94
CA PRO A 111 0.54 -1.40 6.71
C PRO A 111 1.85 -1.18 7.46
N LYS A 112 2.29 0.08 7.51
CA LYS A 112 3.51 0.47 8.22
C LYS A 112 3.42 -0.06 9.66
N ARG A 113 4.40 -0.86 10.08
CA ARG A 113 4.46 -1.35 11.47
C ARG A 113 4.31 -0.16 12.41
N MET A 114 3.45 -0.26 13.42
CA MET A 114 3.37 0.77 14.46
C MET A 114 4.78 1.01 14.99
N LYS A 115 5.18 2.29 15.11
CA LYS A 115 6.43 2.64 15.78
C LYS A 115 6.40 1.99 17.15
N SER A 116 7.48 1.29 17.51
CA SER A 116 7.71 0.91 18.90
C SER A 116 7.60 2.17 19.74
N VAL A 117 6.55 2.24 20.55
CA VAL A 117 6.44 3.24 21.60
C VAL A 117 7.29 2.73 22.75
N ASN A 118 8.30 3.51 23.14
CA ASN A 118 9.04 3.26 24.38
C ASN A 118 8.07 3.45 25.54
N TYR A 119 7.52 2.34 26.01
CA TYR A 119 6.57 2.31 27.11
C TYR A 119 7.35 2.35 28.42
N SER A 120 7.41 3.52 29.06
CA SER A 120 7.99 3.66 30.40
C SER A 120 6.91 3.38 31.45
N PHE A 121 6.93 2.20 32.06
CA PHE A 121 6.00 1.82 33.13
C PHE A 121 6.00 2.84 34.29
N ASN A 122 7.16 3.47 34.56
CA ASN A 122 7.34 4.44 35.62
C ASN A 122 6.53 5.74 35.39
N GLU A 123 6.32 6.16 34.14
CA GLU A 123 5.53 7.37 33.83
C GLU A 123 4.04 7.23 34.16
N LEU A 124 3.52 6.00 34.12
CA LEU A 124 2.11 5.71 34.44
C LEU A 124 1.87 5.70 35.96
N LEU A 125 2.85 5.25 36.74
CA LEU A 125 2.77 5.27 38.19
C LEU A 125 2.73 6.72 38.72
N VAL A 126 3.52 7.63 38.15
CA VAL A 126 3.53 9.05 38.55
C VAL A 126 2.17 9.69 38.31
N ARG A 127 1.53 9.46 37.15
CA ARG A 127 0.20 10.04 36.86
C ARG A 127 -0.89 9.55 37.79
N ASN A 128 -0.87 8.27 38.16
CA ASN A 128 -1.88 7.68 39.05
C ASN A 128 -1.73 8.15 40.49
N VAL A 129 -0.50 8.43 40.95
CA VAL A 129 -0.24 9.00 42.27
C VAL A 129 -0.73 10.46 42.32
N THR A 130 -0.43 11.28 41.31
CA THR A 130 -0.87 12.68 41.27
C THR A 130 -2.39 12.84 41.15
N ALA A 131 -3.05 11.92 40.44
CA ALA A 131 -4.52 11.88 40.34
C ALA A 131 -5.18 11.53 41.69
N LYS A 132 -4.55 10.66 42.49
CA LYS A 132 -5.05 10.24 43.80
C LYS A 132 -4.85 11.30 44.89
N ILE A 133 -3.79 12.10 44.80
CA ILE A 133 -3.50 13.20 45.74
C ILE A 133 -4.52 14.35 45.56
N LYS A 134 -4.92 14.65 44.32
CA LYS A 134 -5.92 15.71 44.05
C LYS A 134 -7.34 15.39 44.53
N SER A 135 -7.70 14.12 44.70
CA SER A 135 -9.00 13.71 45.25
C SER A 135 -9.06 13.71 46.77
N THR A 136 -7.92 13.78 47.46
CA THR A 136 -7.87 13.79 48.94
C THR A 136 -7.79 15.20 49.54
N ASP A 137 -7.47 16.21 48.74
CA ASP A 137 -7.39 17.62 49.18
C ASP A 137 -8.69 18.42 48.94
N SER A 138 -9.76 17.80 48.39
CA SER A 138 -11.06 18.45 48.20
C SER A 138 -12.10 18.15 49.29
N ASP A 139 -11.74 17.36 50.32
CA ASP A 139 -12.62 16.96 51.44
C ASP A 139 -12.18 17.55 52.79
N LYS A 140 -11.48 18.70 52.81
CA LYS A 140 -11.18 19.45 54.04
C LYS A 140 -11.56 20.92 53.95
#